data_AF-A0A2N2ITK7-F1
#
_entry.id   AF-A0A2N2ITK7-F1
#
_cell.length_a   1.000
_cell.length_b   1.000
_cell.length_c   1.000
_cell.angle_alpha   90.00
_cell.angle_beta   90.00
_cell.angle_gamma   90.00
#
_symmetry.space_group_name_H-M   'P 1'
#
loop_
_entity.id
_entity.type
_entity.pdbx_description
1 polymer ?
#
loop_
_entity_poly.entity_id
_entity_poly.type
_entity_poly.pdbx_seq_one_letter_code
_entity_poly.pdbx_strand_id
1 'polypeptide(L)'
;MGELRSGEGLSSKAWSELSPGVVRDVAAGKPLVLLVYVPLCSNLQIWCGSRYAGDPAGLNTNIYWGAVFGARRFFDDYNTPYERVEATQGEAPDLERIVYRQRVAGEPWGKPGEKVEQVVVLQAVHGSHINGAVERFWTTATRGGCVSFHDGERARTERVHVVGYAGHNRLMDGIRLPPAPSTEEAHPIPSFVLACFSERYFGPSLRRVGARPLVTTRSYMAPEGYLVRALAEGLASNESPEALRQRAARVQRAWQKTLSPFQSAWIFWPFES
;
A
#
# COMPACT_ATOMS: atom_id res chain seq x y z
N MET A 1 -1.43 -3.50 44.85
CA MET A 1 -0.97 -2.49 43.88
C MET A 1 -1.19 -3.08 42.50
N GLY A 2 -2.14 -2.51 41.76
CA GLY A 2 -2.91 -3.18 40.71
C GLY A 2 -2.12 -3.60 39.47
N GLU A 3 -2.61 -4.68 38.87
CA GLU A 3 -2.22 -5.24 37.58
C GLU A 3 -2.37 -4.23 36.44
N LEU A 4 -1.41 -4.21 35.52
CA LEU A 4 -1.62 -3.82 34.12
C LEU A 4 -1.57 -5.08 33.27
N ARG A 5 -2.70 -5.80 33.25
CA ARG A 5 -3.06 -6.66 32.14
C ARG A 5 -3.61 -5.77 31.03
N SER A 6 -2.93 -5.70 29.89
CA SER A 6 -3.55 -5.21 28.65
C SER A 6 -2.93 -5.93 27.45
N GLY A 7 -3.10 -7.25 27.45
CA GLY A 7 -3.20 -8.03 26.22
C GLY A 7 -4.68 -8.26 25.94
N GLU A 8 -5.42 -7.21 25.59
CA GLU A 8 -6.73 -7.39 24.97
C GLU A 8 -6.50 -7.99 23.58
N GLY A 9 -7.11 -9.14 23.32
CA GLY A 9 -6.95 -9.88 22.07
C GLY A 9 -7.14 -8.97 20.86
N LEU A 10 -6.13 -8.93 20.00
CA LEU A 10 -6.10 -8.17 18.75
C LEU A 10 -7.07 -8.80 17.73
N SER A 11 -8.36 -8.66 17.99
CA SER A 11 -9.45 -8.48 17.05
C SER A 11 -9.39 -9.28 15.74
N SER A 12 -10.13 -10.39 15.70
CA SER A 12 -10.60 -11.08 14.48
C SER A 12 -11.44 -10.20 13.53
N LYS A 13 -11.71 -8.95 13.91
CA LYS A 13 -12.51 -8.00 13.14
C LYS A 13 -11.82 -7.56 11.86
N ALA A 14 -12.64 -7.27 10.86
CA ALA A 14 -12.18 -6.78 9.58
C ALA A 14 -11.46 -5.43 9.71
N TRP A 15 -10.48 -5.16 8.84
CA TRP A 15 -9.77 -3.88 8.85
C TRP A 15 -10.71 -2.68 8.65
N SER A 16 -11.78 -2.84 7.87
CA SER A 16 -12.73 -1.77 7.57
C SER A 16 -13.59 -1.36 8.77
N GLU A 17 -13.72 -2.21 9.80
CA GLU A 17 -14.41 -1.83 11.05
C GLU A 17 -13.66 -0.71 11.78
N LEU A 18 -12.36 -0.58 11.55
CA LEU A 18 -11.55 0.54 12.05
C LEU A 18 -11.76 1.82 11.25
N SER A 19 -12.54 1.78 10.17
CA SER A 19 -12.78 2.90 9.23
C SER A 19 -14.24 2.92 8.74
N PRO A 20 -15.20 3.36 9.59
CA PRO A 20 -16.63 3.32 9.26
C PRO A 20 -17.03 4.03 7.96
N GLY A 21 -16.23 5.02 7.53
CA GLY A 21 -16.41 5.68 6.23
C GLY A 21 -16.34 4.70 5.06
N VAL A 22 -15.38 3.76 5.08
CA VAL A 22 -15.19 2.76 4.03
C VAL A 22 -16.40 1.82 3.95
N VAL A 23 -16.87 1.32 5.09
CA VAL A 23 -18.03 0.43 5.16
C VAL A 23 -19.27 1.13 4.58
N ARG A 24 -19.49 2.40 4.92
CA ARG A 24 -20.61 3.19 4.37
C ARG A 24 -20.50 3.38 2.86
N ASP A 25 -19.32 3.72 2.35
CA ASP A 25 -19.10 3.94 0.92
C ASP A 25 -19.32 2.64 0.11
N VAL A 26 -18.80 1.51 0.59
CA VAL A 26 -19.01 0.19 -0.06
C VAL A 26 -20.48 -0.24 0.01
N ALA A 27 -21.15 -0.05 1.16
CA ALA A 27 -22.59 -0.32 1.30
C ALA A 27 -23.42 0.49 0.30
N ALA A 28 -23.04 1.75 0.05
CA ALA A 28 -23.64 2.62 -0.95
C ALA A 28 -23.27 2.28 -2.41
N GLY A 29 -22.51 1.21 -2.65
CA GLY A 29 -22.14 0.75 -3.98
C GLY A 29 -20.96 1.50 -4.61
N LYS A 30 -20.24 2.32 -3.84
CA LYS A 30 -18.98 2.93 -4.31
C LYS A 30 -17.85 1.90 -4.29
N PRO A 31 -16.84 2.03 -5.18
CA PRO A 31 -15.70 1.12 -5.17
C PRO A 31 -14.84 1.28 -3.92
N LEU A 32 -14.26 0.18 -3.45
CA LEU A 32 -13.11 0.22 -2.55
C LEU A 32 -11.88 0.72 -3.32
N VAL A 33 -11.23 1.79 -2.88
CA VAL A 33 -10.11 2.39 -3.60
C VAL A 33 -8.82 2.33 -2.80
N LEU A 34 -7.81 1.70 -3.39
CA LEU A 34 -6.43 1.67 -2.91
C LEU A 34 -5.54 2.52 -3.84
N LEU A 35 -4.83 3.51 -3.28
CA LEU A 35 -3.80 4.26 -4.00
C LEU A 35 -2.42 3.87 -3.47
N VAL A 36 -1.48 3.49 -4.33
CA VAL A 36 -0.12 3.12 -3.94
C VAL A 36 0.90 3.99 -4.65
N TYR A 37 1.70 4.73 -3.88
CA TYR A 37 2.88 5.42 -4.41
C TYR A 37 4.06 4.45 -4.47
N VAL A 38 4.60 4.28 -5.67
CA VAL A 38 5.75 3.40 -5.96
C VAL A 38 6.89 4.27 -6.51
N PRO A 39 7.69 4.89 -5.64
CA PRO A 39 8.87 5.60 -6.10
C PRO A 39 9.90 4.60 -6.63
N LEU A 40 10.35 4.82 -7.87
CA LEU A 40 11.31 3.96 -8.55
C LEU A 40 12.65 3.95 -7.81
N CYS A 41 13.30 2.78 -7.79
CA CYS A 41 14.62 2.65 -7.19
C CYS A 41 15.64 3.55 -7.91
N SER A 42 16.53 4.20 -7.17
CA SER A 42 17.58 5.03 -7.74
C SER A 42 18.93 4.63 -7.16
N ASN A 43 19.87 4.21 -8.03
CA ASN A 43 21.24 3.87 -7.63
C ASN A 43 22.01 5.05 -7.04
N LEU A 44 21.52 6.29 -7.19
CA LEU A 44 22.09 7.47 -6.51
C LEU A 44 21.72 7.52 -5.02
N GLN A 45 20.68 6.79 -4.60
CA GLN A 45 20.19 6.77 -3.22
C GLN A 45 20.47 5.43 -2.54
N ILE A 46 20.28 4.32 -3.26
CA ILE A 46 20.53 2.96 -2.77
C ILE A 46 20.90 2.07 -3.94
N TRP A 47 21.90 1.20 -3.76
CA TRP A 47 22.27 0.25 -4.81
C TRP A 47 21.17 -0.81 -5.02
N CYS A 48 20.58 -0.82 -6.21
CA CYS A 48 19.44 -1.67 -6.58
C CYS A 48 19.87 -2.97 -7.30
N GLY A 49 21.14 -3.37 -7.16
CA GLY A 49 21.69 -4.62 -7.71
C GLY A 49 22.21 -4.53 -9.15
N SER A 50 21.73 -3.57 -9.97
CA SER A 50 22.29 -3.30 -11.30
C SER A 50 21.98 -1.88 -11.77
N ARG A 51 22.66 -1.42 -12.84
CA ARG A 51 22.38 -0.12 -13.46
C ARG A 51 20.92 0.05 -13.87
N TYR A 52 20.32 -1.03 -14.40
CA TYR A 52 18.96 -1.02 -14.96
C TYR A 52 17.88 -1.14 -13.89
N ALA A 53 18.16 -1.93 -12.84
CA ALA A 53 17.25 -2.12 -11.72
C ALA A 53 17.09 -0.85 -10.86
N GLY A 54 18.12 0.00 -10.84
CA GLY A 54 18.12 1.29 -10.15
C GLY A 54 18.13 2.51 -11.07
N ASP A 55 17.65 2.35 -12.30
CA ASP A 55 17.38 3.48 -13.20
C ASP A 55 16.12 4.21 -12.70
N PRO A 56 16.23 5.49 -12.26
CA PRO A 56 15.12 6.21 -11.65
C PRO A 56 13.97 6.53 -12.62
N ALA A 57 14.17 6.39 -13.93
CA ALA A 57 13.15 6.57 -14.97
C ALA A 57 12.71 5.26 -15.64
N GLY A 58 13.40 4.14 -15.37
CA GLY A 58 13.28 2.90 -16.13
C GLY A 58 11.99 2.12 -15.89
N LEU A 59 10.87 2.51 -16.51
CA LEU A 59 9.55 1.86 -16.35
C LEU A 59 9.54 0.35 -16.70
N ASN A 60 10.48 -0.14 -17.49
CA ASN A 60 10.54 -1.55 -17.90
C ASN A 60 11.53 -2.39 -17.09
N THR A 61 12.51 -1.75 -16.43
CA THR A 61 13.65 -2.45 -15.82
C THR A 61 13.80 -2.16 -14.34
N ASN A 62 13.16 -1.11 -13.81
CA ASN A 62 13.26 -0.75 -12.41
C ASN A 62 12.67 -1.84 -11.52
N ILE A 63 13.39 -2.19 -10.46
CA ILE A 63 13.07 -3.31 -9.57
C ILE A 63 11.73 -3.15 -8.85
N TYR A 64 11.27 -1.92 -8.62
CA TYR A 64 9.99 -1.67 -7.94
C TYR A 64 8.80 -1.58 -8.89
N TRP A 65 9.01 -1.56 -10.21
CA TRP A 65 7.94 -1.29 -11.17
C TRP A 65 7.84 -2.29 -12.33
N GLY A 66 8.79 -2.27 -13.27
CA GLY A 66 8.72 -3.04 -14.52
C GLY A 66 9.55 -4.32 -14.55
N ALA A 67 10.49 -4.49 -13.62
CA ALA A 67 11.28 -5.71 -13.51
C ALA A 67 10.42 -6.91 -13.08
N VAL A 68 11.02 -8.10 -13.05
CA VAL A 68 10.32 -9.37 -12.74
C VAL A 68 9.50 -9.33 -11.44
N PHE A 69 9.94 -8.58 -10.43
CA PHE A 69 9.21 -8.42 -9.17
C PHE A 69 8.53 -7.07 -8.99
N GLY A 70 8.45 -6.25 -10.04
CA GLY A 70 7.90 -4.91 -9.96
C GLY A 70 6.37 -4.87 -9.84
N ALA A 71 5.84 -3.78 -9.28
CA ALA A 71 4.41 -3.63 -9.00
C ALA A 71 3.53 -3.80 -10.24
N ARG A 72 3.85 -3.12 -11.35
CA ARG A 72 3.09 -3.22 -12.60
C ARG A 72 3.02 -4.66 -13.12
N ARG A 73 4.13 -5.42 -13.07
CA ARG A 73 4.15 -6.81 -13.56
C ARG A 73 3.13 -7.70 -12.86
N PHE A 74 3.00 -7.59 -11.55
CA PHE A 74 2.07 -8.44 -10.80
C PHE A 74 0.59 -8.11 -11.01
N PHE A 75 0.29 -6.89 -11.49
CA PHE A 75 -1.06 -6.50 -11.85
C PHE A 75 -1.35 -6.66 -13.36
N ASP A 76 -0.32 -6.85 -14.19
CA ASP A 76 -0.44 -7.16 -15.62
C ASP A 76 -0.33 -8.66 -15.94
N ASP A 77 0.07 -9.50 -14.98
CA ASP A 77 0.23 -10.95 -15.16
C ASP A 77 -1.12 -11.61 -15.51
N TYR A 78 -1.10 -12.58 -16.43
CA TYR A 78 -2.28 -13.32 -16.89
C TYR A 78 -3.00 -14.12 -15.78
N ASN A 79 -2.35 -14.37 -14.63
CA ASN A 79 -2.95 -15.08 -13.49
C ASN A 79 -3.63 -14.15 -12.47
N THR A 80 -3.80 -12.87 -12.80
CA THR A 80 -4.34 -11.87 -11.89
C THR A 80 -5.84 -11.63 -12.15
N PRO A 81 -6.67 -11.40 -11.12
CA PRO A 81 -8.09 -11.05 -11.32
C PRO A 81 -8.29 -9.58 -11.73
N TYR A 82 -7.20 -8.80 -11.81
CA TYR A 82 -7.25 -7.39 -12.11
C TYR A 82 -7.28 -7.13 -13.61
N GLU A 83 -8.23 -6.32 -14.05
CA GLU A 83 -8.26 -5.73 -15.39
C GLU A 83 -7.65 -4.32 -15.35
N ARG A 84 -6.89 -3.96 -16.38
CA ARG A 84 -6.39 -2.58 -16.54
C ARG A 84 -7.52 -1.70 -17.09
N VAL A 85 -7.87 -0.65 -16.36
CA VAL A 85 -8.90 0.32 -16.72
C VAL A 85 -8.31 1.53 -17.45
N GLU A 86 -7.22 2.08 -16.93
CA GLU A 86 -6.53 3.24 -17.50
C GLU A 86 -5.02 3.08 -17.28
N ALA A 87 -4.22 3.49 -18.26
CA ALA A 87 -2.80 3.73 -18.08
C ALA A 87 -2.42 5.08 -18.69
N THR A 88 -1.78 5.93 -17.89
CA THR A 88 -1.28 7.24 -18.33
C THR A 88 0.22 7.27 -18.10
N GLN A 89 0.96 7.74 -19.09
CA GLN A 89 2.39 8.00 -18.99
C GLN A 89 2.63 9.50 -18.96
N GLY A 90 3.68 9.92 -18.25
CA GLY A 90 4.06 11.30 -18.09
C GLY A 90 5.57 11.46 -17.96
N GLU A 91 5.98 12.63 -17.51
CA GLU A 91 7.36 12.96 -17.21
C GLU A 91 7.59 13.07 -15.69
N ALA A 92 8.85 13.18 -15.28
CA ALA A 92 9.16 13.37 -13.87
C ALA A 92 8.42 14.62 -13.31
N PRO A 93 7.82 14.53 -12.10
CA PRO A 93 7.99 13.45 -11.13
C PRO A 93 7.07 12.22 -11.34
N ASP A 94 6.01 12.29 -12.14
CA ASP A 94 4.98 11.25 -12.27
C ASP A 94 5.09 10.52 -13.62
N LEU A 95 5.78 9.39 -13.62
CA LEU A 95 6.17 8.69 -14.85
C LEU A 95 5.06 7.85 -15.46
N GLU A 96 4.33 7.13 -14.62
CA GLU A 96 3.25 6.25 -15.06
C GLU A 96 2.22 6.10 -13.93
N ARG A 97 0.94 6.18 -14.28
CA ARG A 97 -0.17 5.85 -13.38
C ARG A 97 -1.03 4.81 -14.06
N ILE A 98 -1.29 3.71 -13.37
CA ILE A 98 -2.15 2.63 -13.87
C ILE A 98 -3.27 2.39 -12.89
N VAL A 99 -4.49 2.36 -13.42
CA VAL A 99 -5.72 2.05 -12.69
C VAL A 99 -6.12 0.64 -13.05
N TYR A 100 -6.22 -0.21 -12.03
CA TYR A 100 -6.69 -1.58 -12.13
C TYR A 100 -8.03 -1.73 -11.43
N ARG A 101 -8.86 -2.64 -11.92
CA ARG A 101 -10.15 -2.98 -11.32
C ARG A 101 -10.25 -4.48 -11.11
N GLN A 102 -10.89 -4.89 -10.01
CA GLN A 102 -11.42 -6.24 -9.86
C GLN A 102 -12.78 -6.21 -9.17
N ARG A 103 -13.50 -7.33 -9.21
CA ARG A 103 -14.77 -7.50 -8.50
C ARG A 103 -14.69 -8.71 -7.58
N VAL A 104 -14.86 -8.48 -6.28
CA VAL A 104 -14.79 -9.51 -5.24
C VAL A 104 -16.16 -9.83 -4.67
N ALA A 105 -16.25 -10.98 -4.00
CA ALA A 105 -17.41 -11.39 -3.22
C ALA A 105 -17.82 -10.29 -2.22
N GLY A 106 -19.12 -9.98 -2.14
CA GLY A 106 -19.65 -8.95 -1.26
C GLY A 106 -19.94 -9.42 0.16
N GLU A 107 -19.91 -10.73 0.43
CA GLU A 107 -20.16 -11.33 1.75
C GLU A 107 -19.28 -10.74 2.86
N PRO A 108 -17.94 -10.57 2.68
CA PRO A 108 -17.08 -9.95 3.69
C PRO A 108 -17.44 -8.47 3.96
N TRP A 109 -18.22 -7.86 3.09
CA TRP A 109 -18.68 -6.47 3.16
C TRP A 109 -20.16 -6.35 3.55
N GLY A 110 -20.80 -7.45 3.97
CA GLY A 110 -22.21 -7.45 4.34
C GLY A 110 -23.17 -7.33 3.14
N LYS A 111 -22.72 -7.69 1.94
CA LYS A 111 -23.49 -7.65 0.69
C LYS A 111 -23.58 -9.04 0.03
N PRO A 112 -24.27 -10.01 0.65
CA PRO A 112 -24.31 -11.39 0.16
C PRO A 112 -24.94 -11.48 -1.23
N GLY A 113 -24.33 -12.26 -2.13
CA GLY A 113 -24.78 -12.39 -3.52
C GLY A 113 -24.48 -11.19 -4.44
N GLU A 114 -23.93 -10.10 -3.91
CA GLU A 114 -23.45 -8.96 -4.69
C GLU A 114 -21.92 -9.02 -4.89
N LYS A 115 -21.42 -8.14 -5.76
CA LYS A 115 -19.99 -7.93 -5.95
C LYS A 115 -19.59 -6.54 -5.46
N VAL A 116 -18.41 -6.45 -4.84
CA VAL A 116 -17.77 -5.19 -4.50
C VAL A 116 -16.68 -4.91 -5.52
N GLU A 117 -16.74 -3.74 -6.15
CA GLU A 117 -15.68 -3.25 -7.02
C GLU A 117 -14.49 -2.80 -6.15
N GLN A 118 -13.29 -3.26 -6.50
CA GLN A 118 -12.06 -2.69 -5.99
C GLN A 118 -11.31 -2.00 -7.14
N VAL A 119 -10.89 -0.76 -6.90
CA VAL A 119 -10.00 0.00 -7.77
C VAL A 119 -8.63 0.10 -7.09
N VAL A 120 -7.58 -0.28 -7.79
CA VAL A 120 -6.19 -0.14 -7.35
C VAL A 120 -5.46 0.81 -8.29
N VAL A 121 -4.98 1.93 -7.76
CA VAL A 121 -4.20 2.92 -8.51
C VAL A 121 -2.75 2.78 -8.10
N LEU A 122 -1.88 2.43 -9.05
CA LEU A 122 -0.44 2.41 -8.86
C LEU A 122 0.16 3.66 -9.50
N GLN A 123 0.91 4.45 -8.72
CA GLN A 123 1.59 5.67 -9.16
C GLN A 123 3.10 5.48 -9.14
N ALA A 124 3.72 5.32 -10.31
CA ALA A 124 5.17 5.32 -10.46
C ALA A 124 5.71 6.74 -10.34
N VAL A 125 6.60 6.96 -9.38
CA VAL A 125 7.27 8.24 -9.15
C VAL A 125 8.73 8.12 -9.54
N HIS A 126 9.26 9.08 -10.30
CA HIS A 126 10.67 9.09 -10.69
C HIS A 126 11.59 8.98 -9.47
N GLY A 127 12.61 8.11 -9.54
CA GLY A 127 13.45 7.77 -8.40
C GLY A 127 14.32 8.90 -7.85
N SER A 128 14.51 10.01 -8.58
CA SER A 128 15.12 11.22 -8.01
C SER A 128 14.15 12.05 -7.16
N HIS A 129 12.85 11.76 -7.20
CA HIS A 129 11.77 12.49 -6.54
C HIS A 129 11.09 11.71 -5.41
N ILE A 130 11.78 10.72 -4.80
CA ILE A 130 11.21 9.88 -3.73
C ILE A 130 10.75 10.73 -2.53
N ASN A 131 11.44 11.83 -2.21
CA ASN A 131 11.00 12.73 -1.13
C ASN A 131 9.58 13.27 -1.38
N GLY A 132 9.27 13.62 -2.64
CA GLY A 132 7.92 14.03 -3.03
C GLY A 132 6.91 12.88 -2.96
N ALA A 133 7.32 11.63 -3.24
CA ALA A 133 6.46 10.46 -3.03
C ALA A 133 6.14 10.25 -1.54
N VAL A 134 7.12 10.45 -0.64
CA VAL A 134 6.91 10.39 0.81
C VAL A 134 5.94 11.49 1.28
N GLU A 135 6.10 12.71 0.78
CA GLU A 135 5.20 13.82 1.08
C GLU A 135 3.77 13.56 0.58
N ARG A 136 3.62 13.07 -0.66
CA ARG A 136 2.30 12.70 -1.21
C ARG A 136 1.65 11.57 -0.44
N PHE A 137 2.41 10.53 -0.07
CA PHE A 137 1.92 9.46 0.80
C PHE A 137 1.45 10.02 2.15
N TRP A 138 2.28 10.83 2.82
CA TRP A 138 1.94 11.44 4.12
C TRP A 138 0.69 12.31 4.03
N THR A 139 0.63 13.16 3.01
CA THR A 139 -0.51 14.06 2.77
C THR A 139 -1.79 13.25 2.58
N THR A 140 -1.78 12.26 1.70
CA THR A 140 -2.95 11.40 1.45
C THR A 140 -3.33 10.58 2.69
N ALA A 141 -2.36 10.07 3.45
CA ALA A 141 -2.62 9.29 4.67
C ALA A 141 -3.27 10.13 5.78
N THR A 142 -2.94 11.43 5.85
CA THR A 142 -3.37 12.32 6.95
C THR A 142 -4.55 13.22 6.60
N ARG A 143 -4.75 13.51 5.31
CA ARG A 143 -5.81 14.41 4.80
C ARG A 143 -6.81 13.69 3.89
N GLY A 144 -6.60 12.40 3.61
CA GLY A 144 -7.38 11.68 2.62
C GLY A 144 -7.09 12.18 1.20
N GLY A 145 -7.95 11.80 0.26
CA GLY A 145 -7.84 12.28 -1.12
C GLY A 145 -8.83 11.57 -2.04
N CYS A 146 -8.82 11.96 -3.31
CA CYS A 146 -9.57 11.33 -4.39
C CYS A 146 -8.62 11.00 -5.55
N VAL A 147 -9.00 10.02 -6.36
CA VAL A 147 -8.37 9.69 -7.63
C VAL A 147 -9.36 9.92 -8.76
N SER A 148 -8.90 10.53 -9.84
CA SER A 148 -9.69 10.74 -11.06
C SER A 148 -9.10 9.97 -12.22
N PHE A 149 -9.95 9.23 -12.94
CA PHE A 149 -9.58 8.37 -14.06
C PHE A 149 -10.76 8.18 -15.03
N HIS A 150 -10.48 7.68 -16.22
CA HIS A 150 -11.45 7.31 -17.23
C HIS A 150 -11.70 5.80 -17.24
N ASP A 151 -12.97 5.40 -17.28
CA ASP A 151 -13.45 4.03 -17.44
C ASP A 151 -14.19 3.96 -18.78
N GLY A 152 -13.44 3.69 -19.85
CA GLY A 152 -13.87 4.01 -21.21
C GLY A 152 -14.10 5.52 -21.37
N GLU A 153 -15.26 5.91 -21.87
CA GLU A 153 -15.64 7.33 -22.05
C GLU A 153 -16.06 8.02 -20.74
N ARG A 154 -16.25 7.27 -19.64
CA ARG A 154 -16.76 7.83 -18.39
C ARG A 154 -15.63 8.35 -17.50
N ALA A 155 -15.60 9.65 -17.25
CA ALA A 155 -14.77 10.21 -16.18
C ALA A 155 -15.34 9.82 -14.80
N ARG A 156 -14.49 9.34 -13.91
CA ARG A 156 -14.81 8.96 -12.52
C ARG A 156 -13.87 9.72 -11.58
N THR A 157 -14.41 10.15 -10.44
CA THR A 157 -13.63 10.64 -9.30
C THR A 157 -14.06 9.88 -8.07
N GLU A 158 -13.15 9.09 -7.51
CA GLU A 158 -13.43 8.18 -6.41
C GLU A 158 -12.58 8.53 -5.20
N ARG A 159 -13.16 8.45 -4.00
CA ARG A 159 -12.44 8.69 -2.74
C ARG A 159 -11.41 7.59 -2.50
N VAL A 160 -10.21 7.96 -2.06
CA VAL A 160 -9.19 7.00 -1.59
C VAL A 160 -9.57 6.49 -0.20
N HIS A 161 -9.61 5.16 -0.06
CA HIS A 161 -9.97 4.49 1.19
C HIS A 161 -8.73 3.98 1.94
N VAL A 162 -7.70 3.55 1.20
CA VAL A 162 -6.41 3.12 1.74
C VAL A 162 -5.29 3.70 0.90
N VAL A 163 -4.21 4.14 1.54
CA VAL A 163 -3.00 4.59 0.84
C VAL A 163 -1.78 3.73 1.18
N GLY A 164 -1.03 3.34 0.17
CA GLY A 164 0.18 2.54 0.27
C GLY A 164 1.43 3.32 -0.13
N TYR A 165 2.55 2.99 0.50
CA TYR A 165 3.89 3.33 0.03
C TYR A 165 4.69 2.05 -0.17
N ALA A 166 5.33 1.88 -1.33
CA ALA A 166 6.17 0.74 -1.64
C ALA A 166 7.46 1.18 -2.33
N GLY A 167 8.56 1.25 -1.58
CA GLY A 167 9.84 1.72 -2.11
C GLY A 167 10.90 1.94 -1.03
N HIS A 168 11.97 2.63 -1.40
CA HIS A 168 13.08 2.94 -0.48
C HIS A 168 12.64 3.83 0.69
N ASN A 169 13.14 3.60 1.90
CA ASN A 169 12.77 4.39 3.07
C ASN A 169 13.63 5.66 3.21
N ARG A 170 13.18 6.77 2.64
CA ARG A 170 13.91 8.06 2.72
C ARG A 170 14.05 8.63 4.14
N LEU A 171 13.21 8.21 5.09
CA LEU A 171 13.36 8.64 6.49
C LEU A 171 14.61 8.01 7.15
N MET A 172 15.07 6.85 6.66
CA MET A 172 16.37 6.28 7.05
C MET A 172 17.54 7.16 6.58
N ASP A 173 17.34 7.91 5.49
CA ASP A 173 18.35 8.80 4.92
C ASP A 173 18.28 10.23 5.51
N GLY A 174 17.56 10.40 6.61
CA GLY A 174 17.45 11.67 7.33
C GLY A 174 16.33 12.60 6.85
N ILE A 175 15.54 12.21 5.84
CA ILE A 175 14.37 12.98 5.42
C ILE A 175 13.31 12.98 6.53
N ARG A 176 12.63 14.11 6.72
CA ARG A 176 11.55 14.26 7.70
C ARG A 176 10.19 14.26 7.01
N LEU A 177 9.20 13.73 7.70
CA LEU A 177 7.81 13.90 7.27
C LEU A 177 7.44 15.38 7.40
N PRO A 178 6.55 15.89 6.52
CA PRO A 178 5.95 17.20 6.70
C PRO A 178 5.26 17.33 8.08
N PRO A 179 4.99 18.55 8.55
CA PRO A 179 4.16 18.77 9.72
C PRO A 179 2.81 18.03 9.62
N ALA A 180 2.27 17.62 10.76
CA ALA A 180 0.92 17.08 10.81
C ALA A 180 -0.10 18.16 10.39
N PRO A 181 -1.20 17.79 9.72
CA PRO A 181 -2.27 18.73 9.42
C PRO A 181 -2.91 19.30 10.70
N SER A 182 -3.51 20.49 10.57
CA SER A 182 -4.42 21.02 11.59
C SER A 182 -5.64 20.11 11.75
N THR A 183 -6.40 20.30 12.83
CA THR A 183 -7.60 19.50 13.09
C THR A 183 -8.67 19.70 12.01
N GLU A 184 -8.83 20.91 11.44
CA GLU A 184 -9.79 21.15 10.36
C GLU A 184 -9.39 20.45 9.05
N GLU A 185 -8.09 20.28 8.81
CA GLU A 185 -7.55 19.65 7.59
C GLU A 185 -7.42 18.12 7.70
N ALA A 186 -7.49 17.58 8.92
CA ALA A 186 -7.21 16.18 9.20
C ALA A 186 -8.38 15.27 8.82
N HIS A 187 -8.14 14.41 7.84
CA HIS A 187 -9.05 13.33 7.44
C HIS A 187 -8.25 12.03 7.26
N PRO A 188 -7.67 11.50 8.35
CA PRO A 188 -6.78 10.37 8.25
C PRO A 188 -7.48 9.13 7.69
N ILE A 189 -6.78 8.40 6.84
CA ILE A 189 -7.24 7.14 6.26
C ILE A 189 -6.23 6.03 6.57
N PRO A 190 -6.66 4.75 6.63
CA PRO A 190 -5.75 3.62 6.77
C PRO A 190 -4.63 3.62 5.75
N SER A 191 -3.49 3.07 6.16
CA SER A 191 -2.29 3.06 5.33
C SER A 191 -1.50 1.76 5.42
N PHE A 192 -0.59 1.53 4.49
CA PHE A 192 0.50 0.56 4.67
C PHE A 192 1.81 1.11 4.12
N VAL A 193 2.93 0.63 4.66
CA VAL A 193 4.27 1.06 4.23
C VAL A 193 5.17 -0.15 4.07
N LEU A 194 5.40 -0.55 2.81
CA LEU A 194 6.39 -1.53 2.41
C LEU A 194 7.71 -0.80 2.13
N ALA A 195 8.54 -0.69 3.17
CA ALA A 195 9.88 -0.12 3.10
C ALA A 195 10.68 -0.63 4.31
N CYS A 196 12.01 -0.69 4.22
CA CYS A 196 12.87 -1.14 5.32
C CYS A 196 12.60 -0.37 6.62
N PHE A 197 12.42 -1.08 7.74
CA PHE A 197 12.16 -0.50 9.07
C PHE A 197 11.03 0.53 9.10
N SER A 198 10.03 0.44 8.21
CA SER A 198 8.98 1.45 8.09
C SER A 198 8.20 1.69 9.39
N GLU A 199 8.09 0.68 10.26
CA GLU A 199 7.47 0.83 11.56
C GLU A 199 8.21 1.84 12.43
N ARG A 200 9.55 1.75 12.50
CA ARG A 200 10.37 2.65 13.33
C ARG A 200 10.25 4.10 12.88
N TYR A 201 10.13 4.33 11.57
CA TYR A 201 10.23 5.66 10.98
C TYR A 201 8.86 6.30 10.68
N PHE A 202 7.90 5.55 10.16
CA PHE A 202 6.56 6.05 9.82
C PHE A 202 5.53 5.76 10.92
N GLY A 203 5.62 4.58 11.55
CA GLY A 203 4.58 4.04 12.44
C GLY A 203 4.11 5.01 13.53
N PRO A 204 5.00 5.53 14.40
CA PRO A 204 4.61 6.47 15.46
C PRO A 204 3.91 7.72 14.93
N SER A 205 4.39 8.30 13.83
CA SER A 205 3.82 9.52 13.25
C SER A 205 2.45 9.26 12.64
N LEU A 206 2.28 8.16 11.89
CA LEU A 206 1.00 7.75 11.32
C LEU A 206 -0.05 7.44 12.40
N ARG A 207 0.34 6.76 13.47
CA ARG A 207 -0.58 6.49 14.60
C ARG A 207 -0.98 7.76 15.33
N ARG A 208 -0.04 8.69 15.57
CA ARG A 208 -0.30 9.96 16.26
C ARG A 208 -1.39 10.79 15.57
N VAL A 209 -1.42 10.78 14.24
CA VAL A 209 -2.39 11.53 13.43
C VAL A 209 -3.62 10.70 13.04
N GLY A 210 -3.76 9.47 13.55
CA GLY A 210 -4.93 8.63 13.30
C GLY A 210 -4.95 7.88 11.96
N ALA A 211 -3.88 7.93 11.16
CA ALA A 211 -3.77 7.26 9.83
C ALA A 211 -3.58 5.74 9.89
N ARG A 212 -3.55 5.15 11.09
CA ARG A 212 -3.67 3.70 11.37
C ARG A 212 -2.96 2.79 10.34
N PRO A 213 -1.63 2.65 10.41
CA PRO A 213 -0.92 1.75 9.52
C PRO A 213 -1.35 0.30 9.76
N LEU A 214 -1.91 -0.35 8.74
CA LEU A 214 -2.36 -1.74 8.76
C LEU A 214 -1.18 -2.71 8.70
N VAL A 215 -0.17 -2.36 7.90
CA VAL A 215 1.06 -3.13 7.71
C VAL A 215 2.25 -2.18 7.62
N THR A 216 3.22 -2.37 8.51
CA THR A 216 4.57 -1.78 8.46
C THR A 216 5.60 -2.89 8.64
N THR A 217 6.87 -2.56 8.46
CA THR A 217 7.98 -3.52 8.57
C THR A 217 8.98 -3.08 9.62
N ARG A 218 9.66 -4.03 10.24
CA ARG A 218 10.67 -3.78 11.30
C ARG A 218 12.07 -4.29 10.98
N SER A 219 12.28 -4.75 9.75
CA SER A 219 13.55 -5.26 9.26
C SER A 219 13.81 -4.75 7.84
N TYR A 220 14.95 -5.14 7.27
CA TYR A 220 15.19 -5.01 5.84
C TYR A 220 14.23 -5.91 5.05
N MET A 221 13.72 -5.39 3.94
CA MET A 221 12.85 -6.14 3.04
C MET A 221 12.84 -5.49 1.66
N ALA A 222 12.51 -6.26 0.63
CA ALA A 222 12.36 -5.75 -0.73
C ALA A 222 10.89 -5.36 -0.99
N PRO A 223 10.58 -4.09 -1.29
CA PRO A 223 9.21 -3.61 -1.49
C PRO A 223 8.68 -4.01 -2.88
N GLU A 224 8.44 -5.32 -3.03
CA GLU A 224 8.13 -5.96 -4.30
C GLU A 224 6.63 -6.00 -4.60
N GLY A 225 6.29 -6.08 -5.88
CA GLY A 225 4.91 -6.00 -6.39
C GLY A 225 3.99 -7.11 -5.89
N TYR A 226 4.51 -8.31 -5.59
CA TYR A 226 3.69 -9.38 -5.04
C TYR A 226 3.14 -9.03 -3.65
N LEU A 227 3.84 -8.20 -2.86
CA LEU A 227 3.35 -7.75 -1.56
C LEU A 227 2.25 -6.71 -1.75
N VAL A 228 2.44 -5.77 -2.69
CA VAL A 228 1.41 -4.79 -3.04
C VAL A 228 0.14 -5.50 -3.48
N ARG A 229 0.24 -6.49 -4.38
CA ARG A 229 -0.90 -7.30 -4.81
C ARG A 229 -1.53 -8.09 -3.67
N ALA A 230 -0.72 -8.75 -2.84
CA ALA A 230 -1.22 -9.51 -1.71
C ALA A 230 -2.02 -8.63 -0.74
N LEU A 231 -1.52 -7.44 -0.40
CA LEU A 231 -2.24 -6.50 0.45
C LEU A 231 -3.52 -5.99 -0.23
N ALA A 232 -3.48 -5.67 -1.51
CA ALA A 232 -4.67 -5.25 -2.25
C ALA A 232 -5.77 -6.33 -2.21
N GLU A 233 -5.42 -7.60 -2.43
CA GLU A 233 -6.36 -8.73 -2.35
C GLU A 233 -6.89 -8.94 -0.93
N GLY A 234 -6.03 -8.90 0.09
CA GLY A 234 -6.47 -9.05 1.48
C GLY A 234 -7.40 -7.91 1.93
N LEU A 235 -7.13 -6.69 1.48
CA LEU A 235 -8.02 -5.55 1.70
C LEU A 235 -9.37 -5.77 1.04
N ALA A 236 -9.40 -6.27 -0.20
CA ALA A 236 -10.62 -6.59 -0.93
C ALA A 236 -11.44 -7.71 -0.24
N SER A 237 -10.76 -8.70 0.34
CA SER A 237 -11.38 -9.76 1.15
C SER A 237 -11.78 -9.29 2.57
N ASN A 238 -11.60 -8.01 2.88
CA ASN A 238 -11.90 -7.40 4.18
C ASN A 238 -11.24 -8.12 5.36
N GLU A 239 -10.01 -8.62 5.17
CA GLU A 239 -9.26 -9.35 6.19
C GLU A 239 -9.00 -8.52 7.45
N SER A 240 -8.79 -9.17 8.59
CA SER A 240 -8.31 -8.46 9.78
C SER A 240 -6.90 -7.91 9.54
N PRO A 241 -6.46 -6.85 10.24
CA PRO A 241 -5.09 -6.37 10.15
C PRO A 241 -4.04 -7.47 10.40
N GLU A 242 -4.32 -8.40 11.30
CA GLU A 242 -3.47 -9.58 11.55
C GLU A 242 -3.40 -10.48 10.31
N ALA A 243 -4.54 -10.84 9.73
CA ALA A 243 -4.60 -11.68 8.54
C ALA A 243 -3.88 -11.03 7.34
N LEU A 244 -3.94 -9.70 7.18
CA LEU A 244 -3.17 -8.96 6.19
C LEU A 244 -1.65 -9.16 6.38
N ARG A 245 -1.15 -9.07 7.62
CA ARG A 245 0.27 -9.29 7.92
C ARG A 245 0.68 -10.73 7.66
N GLN A 246 -0.13 -11.70 8.10
CA GLN A 246 0.12 -13.12 7.84
C GLN A 246 0.11 -13.43 6.34
N ARG A 247 -0.81 -12.82 5.57
CA ARG A 247 -0.84 -12.92 4.10
C ARG A 247 0.45 -12.40 3.49
N ALA A 248 0.90 -11.21 3.87
CA ALA A 248 2.15 -10.64 3.39
C ALA A 248 3.34 -11.54 3.71
N ALA A 249 3.42 -12.09 4.93
CA ALA A 249 4.46 -13.03 5.34
C ALA A 249 4.45 -14.35 4.55
N ARG A 250 3.27 -14.93 4.29
CA ARG A 250 3.14 -16.15 3.48
C ARG A 250 3.61 -15.91 2.05
N VAL A 251 3.17 -14.82 1.42
CA VAL A 251 3.54 -14.50 0.03
C VAL A 251 5.02 -14.17 -0.05
N GLN A 252 5.58 -13.37 0.87
CA GLN A 252 7.02 -13.08 0.89
C GLN A 252 7.85 -14.36 0.92
N ARG A 253 7.51 -15.32 1.78
CA ARG A 253 8.24 -16.59 1.88
C ARG A 253 8.17 -17.41 0.58
N ALA A 254 7.04 -17.38 -0.13
CA ALA A 254 6.90 -18.10 -1.39
C ALA A 254 7.88 -17.60 -2.47
N TRP A 255 8.19 -16.30 -2.46
CA TRP A 255 9.12 -15.67 -3.40
C TRP A 255 10.56 -15.62 -2.87
N GLN A 256 10.76 -15.33 -1.60
CA GLN A 256 12.05 -15.25 -0.91
C GLN A 256 12.32 -16.56 -0.15
N LYS A 257 12.61 -17.62 -0.91
CA LYS A 257 12.73 -19.01 -0.43
C LYS A 257 13.78 -19.24 0.67
N THR A 258 14.66 -18.28 0.91
CA THR A 258 15.68 -18.33 1.97
C THR A 258 15.15 -17.95 3.35
N LEU A 259 13.94 -17.39 3.45
CA LEU A 259 13.33 -17.00 4.72
C LEU A 259 12.58 -18.17 5.37
N SER A 260 12.87 -18.43 6.64
CA SER A 260 12.04 -19.32 7.47
C SER A 260 10.65 -18.70 7.70
N PRO A 261 9.63 -19.50 8.07
CA PRO A 261 8.31 -18.96 8.43
C PRO A 261 8.38 -17.87 9.50
N PHE A 262 9.20 -18.09 10.54
CA PHE A 262 9.43 -17.12 11.60
C PHE A 262 10.09 -15.84 11.05
N GLN A 263 11.15 -15.95 10.24
CA GLN A 263 11.83 -14.78 9.68
C GLN A 263 10.90 -13.95 8.80
N SER A 264 10.05 -14.59 7.99
CA SER A 264 9.08 -13.89 7.14
C SER A 264 8.02 -13.16 7.96
N ALA A 265 7.41 -13.83 8.94
CA ALA A 265 6.45 -13.19 9.85
C ALA A 265 7.10 -12.09 10.70
N TRP A 266 8.38 -12.26 11.06
CA TRP A 266 9.15 -11.29 11.83
C TRP A 266 9.38 -9.97 11.09
N ILE A 267 9.28 -9.94 9.75
CA ILE A 267 9.47 -8.69 8.99
C ILE A 267 8.32 -7.72 9.23
N PHE A 268 7.09 -8.22 9.33
CA PHE A 268 5.90 -7.40 9.45
C PHE A 268 5.60 -7.06 10.91
N TRP A 269 5.10 -5.84 11.15
CA TRP A 269 4.76 -5.33 12.47
C TRP A 269 3.27 -4.96 12.57
N PRO A 270 2.63 -5.19 13.74
CA PRO A 270 3.14 -5.91 14.92
C PRO A 270 3.45 -7.38 14.63
N PHE A 271 4.41 -7.94 15.38
CA PHE A 271 4.60 -9.40 15.37
C PHE A 271 3.48 -10.05 16.13
N GLU A 272 2.99 -11.15 15.60
CA GLU A 272 2.16 -12.06 16.37
C GLU A 272 2.79 -13.44 16.20
N SER A 273 3.15 -14.04 17.34
CA SER A 273 3.87 -15.30 17.47
C SER A 273 2.93 -16.49 17.38
#